data_AF-A0A358DD09-F1
#
_entry.id   AF-A0A358DD09-F1
#
_cell.length_a   1.000
_cell.length_b   1.000
_cell.length_c   1.000
_cell.angle_alpha   90.00
_cell.angle_beta   90.00
_cell.angle_gamma   90.00
#
_symmetry.space_group_name_H-M   'P 1'
#
loop_
_entity.id
_entity.type
_entity.pdbx_description
1 polymer ?
#
loop_
_entity_poly.entity_id
_entity_poly.type
_entity_poly.pdbx_seq_one_letter_code
_entity_poly.pdbx_strand_id
1 'polypeptide(L)'
;LWAAPVAAALARDTRGFVLDLRSEAYVALGAAPVGRSAYVRVLTRAPDGQTRALNHFNKAAKGRLTRALAESSADLADTAQFVRWASDAGFETAPDGDVMTLILPPR
;
A
#
# COMPACT_ATOMS: atom_id res chain seq x y z
N LEU A 1 -6.12 23.22 -6.38
CA LEU A 1 -7.58 23.16 -6.62
C LEU A 1 -8.21 21.82 -6.19
N TRP A 2 -7.55 20.66 -6.36
CA TRP A 2 -8.13 19.35 -6.02
C TRP A 2 -7.79 18.75 -4.64
N ALA A 3 -6.70 19.21 -4.00
CA ALA A 3 -6.21 18.67 -2.72
C ALA A 3 -7.28 18.56 -1.63
N ALA A 4 -7.93 19.68 -1.31
CA ALA A 4 -8.94 19.76 -0.26
C ALA A 4 -10.20 18.90 -0.53
N PRO A 5 -10.86 18.99 -1.71
CA PRO A 5 -12.07 18.18 -1.95
C PRO A 5 -11.78 16.67 -2.00
N VAL A 6 -10.64 16.24 -2.50
CA VAL A 6 -10.25 14.81 -2.50
C VAL A 6 -10.00 14.31 -1.07
N ALA A 7 -9.25 15.07 -0.26
CA ALA A 7 -9.02 14.70 1.14
C ALA A 7 -10.35 14.61 1.92
N ALA A 8 -11.26 15.56 1.71
CA ALA A 8 -12.59 15.55 2.33
C ALA A 8 -13.42 14.34 1.90
N ALA A 9 -13.39 13.97 0.61
CA ALA A 9 -14.07 12.78 0.11
C ALA A 9 -13.50 11.49 0.71
N LEU A 10 -12.17 11.35 0.72
CA LEU A 10 -11.50 10.19 1.32
C LEU A 10 -11.84 10.06 2.82
N ALA A 11 -11.84 11.17 3.57
CA ALA A 11 -12.18 11.17 4.98
C ALA A 11 -13.63 10.75 5.25
N ARG A 12 -14.58 11.23 4.42
CA ARG A 12 -16.00 10.93 4.57
C ARG A 12 -16.36 9.51 4.15
N ASP A 13 -15.80 9.04 3.04
CA ASP A 13 -16.28 7.84 2.35
C ASP A 13 -15.53 6.58 2.80
N THR A 14 -14.38 6.72 3.49
CA THR A 14 -13.70 5.61 4.14
C THR A 14 -14.02 5.58 5.63
N ARG A 15 -14.51 4.46 6.17
CA ARG A 15 -14.79 4.27 7.61
C ARG A 15 -13.85 3.28 8.30
N GLY A 16 -13.26 2.35 7.55
CA GLY A 16 -12.28 1.37 8.06
C GLY A 16 -10.83 1.73 7.75
N PHE A 17 -9.98 0.72 7.81
CA PHE A 17 -8.58 0.79 7.42
C PHE A 17 -8.43 1.06 5.91
N VAL A 18 -7.47 1.92 5.56
CA VAL A 18 -7.23 2.34 4.18
C VAL A 18 -5.82 1.96 3.75
N LEU A 19 -5.70 1.10 2.75
CA LEU A 19 -4.42 0.88 2.05
C LEU A 19 -4.31 1.84 0.87
N ASP A 20 -3.45 2.84 0.97
CA ASP A 20 -3.25 3.82 -0.10
C ASP A 20 -2.25 3.29 -1.15
N LEU A 21 -2.80 2.75 -2.22
CA LEU A 21 -2.05 2.20 -3.35
C LEU A 21 -1.79 3.25 -4.45
N ARG A 22 -2.21 4.51 -4.26
CA ARG A 22 -2.03 5.54 -5.29
C ARG A 22 -0.55 5.80 -5.57
N SER A 23 -0.23 6.26 -6.78
CA SER A 23 1.12 6.77 -7.06
C SER A 23 1.30 8.12 -6.35
N GLU A 24 2.54 8.52 -6.01
CA GLU A 24 2.81 9.76 -5.27
C GLU A 24 2.15 11.01 -5.89
N ALA A 25 2.15 11.11 -7.23
CA ALA A 25 1.49 12.21 -7.93
C ALA A 25 -0.03 12.30 -7.63
N TYR A 26 -0.70 11.17 -7.38
CA TYR A 26 -2.12 11.13 -7.00
C TYR A 26 -2.34 11.32 -5.51
N VAL A 27 -1.38 10.95 -4.66
CA VAL A 27 -1.41 11.28 -3.24
C VAL A 27 -1.36 12.80 -3.05
N ALA A 28 -0.58 13.51 -3.87
CA ALA A 28 -0.53 14.97 -3.87
C ALA A 28 -1.88 15.64 -4.21
N LEU A 29 -2.81 14.92 -4.84
CA LEU A 29 -4.16 15.41 -5.10
C LEU A 29 -5.08 15.34 -3.89
N GLY A 30 -4.65 14.78 -2.75
CA GLY A 30 -5.39 14.78 -1.49
C GLY A 30 -4.90 13.68 -0.55
N ALA A 31 -4.57 14.07 0.69
CA ALA A 31 -4.08 13.17 1.72
C ALA A 31 -5.13 12.14 2.14
N ALA A 32 -4.68 10.92 2.42
CA ALA A 32 -5.51 9.89 3.05
C ALA A 32 -5.73 10.20 4.54
N PRO A 33 -6.75 9.63 5.19
CA PRO A 33 -7.02 9.86 6.62
C PRO A 33 -5.87 9.41 7.52
N VAL A 34 -5.36 10.31 8.36
CA VAL A 34 -4.27 10.04 9.29
C VAL A 34 -4.68 9.02 10.36
N GLY A 35 -3.76 8.15 10.78
CA GLY A 35 -3.94 7.22 11.89
C GLY A 35 -4.76 5.95 11.58
N ARG A 36 -5.28 5.82 10.35
CA ARG A 36 -5.96 4.61 9.87
C ARG A 36 -5.68 4.27 8.41
N SER A 37 -4.69 4.94 7.82
CA SER A 37 -4.25 4.68 6.45
C SER A 37 -2.80 4.25 6.44
N ALA A 38 -2.46 3.32 5.55
CA ALA A 38 -1.08 2.95 5.27
C ALA A 38 -0.76 3.15 3.79
N TYR A 39 0.23 3.98 3.48
CA TYR A 39 0.72 4.20 2.12
C TYR A 39 1.59 3.04 1.64
N VAL A 40 1.22 2.40 0.54
CA VAL A 40 1.96 1.27 0.00
C VAL A 40 3.05 1.74 -0.95
N ARG A 41 4.30 1.59 -0.49
CA ARG A 41 5.51 1.74 -1.29
C ARG A 41 5.96 0.36 -1.79
N VAL A 42 6.57 0.32 -2.96
CA VAL A 42 7.09 -0.94 -3.53
C VAL A 42 8.59 -0.79 -3.75
N LEU A 43 9.35 -1.72 -3.20
CA LEU A 43 10.79 -1.85 -3.38
C LEU A 43 11.13 -3.25 -3.89
N THR A 44 12.31 -3.40 -4.45
CA THR A 44 12.88 -4.72 -4.81
C THR A 44 14.16 -4.95 -4.07
N ARG A 45 14.32 -6.19 -3.58
CA ARG A 45 15.59 -6.66 -3.07
C ARG A 45 16.56 -6.89 -4.23
N ALA A 46 17.66 -6.15 -4.22
CA ALA A 46 18.79 -6.34 -5.11
C ALA A 46 19.60 -7.59 -4.69
N PRO A 47 20.44 -8.14 -5.58
CA PRO A 47 21.25 -9.33 -5.28
C PRO A 47 22.22 -9.14 -4.10
N ASP A 48 22.59 -7.89 -3.80
CA ASP A 48 23.40 -7.49 -2.64
C ASP A 48 22.59 -7.40 -1.33
N GLY A 49 21.30 -7.74 -1.35
CA GLY A 49 20.38 -7.67 -0.22
C GLY A 49 19.73 -6.30 -0.01
N GLN A 50 20.15 -5.25 -0.71
CA GLN A 50 19.61 -3.89 -0.52
C GLN A 50 18.25 -3.70 -1.20
N THR A 51 17.37 -2.88 -0.62
CA THR A 51 16.07 -2.55 -1.23
C THR A 51 16.16 -1.29 -2.11
N ARG A 52 15.71 -1.34 -3.36
CA ARG A 52 15.71 -0.21 -4.31
C ARG A 52 14.32 0.05 -4.88
N ALA A 53 14.03 1.32 -5.17
CA ALA A 53 12.77 1.72 -5.81
C ALA A 53 12.74 1.30 -7.29
N LEU A 54 11.58 0.85 -7.77
CA LEU A 54 11.34 0.53 -9.18
C LEU A 54 10.25 1.44 -9.75
N ASN A 55 10.36 1.86 -11.00
CA ASN A 55 9.34 2.76 -11.57
C ASN A 55 8.22 2.01 -12.31
N HIS A 56 8.57 0.98 -13.10
CA HIS A 56 7.57 0.24 -13.90
C HIS A 56 6.93 -0.96 -13.15
N PHE A 57 7.67 -1.60 -12.24
CA PHE A 57 7.20 -2.78 -11.51
C PHE A 57 6.22 -2.45 -10.39
N ASN A 58 6.19 -1.21 -9.91
CA ASN A 58 5.26 -0.77 -8.88
C ASN A 58 3.81 -1.02 -9.27
N LYS A 59 3.45 -0.71 -10.53
CA LYS A 59 2.07 -0.90 -11.01
C LYS A 59 1.69 -2.38 -11.03
N ALA A 60 2.56 -3.24 -11.54
CA ALA A 60 2.32 -4.68 -11.59
C ALA A 60 2.22 -5.29 -10.19
N ALA A 61 3.10 -4.88 -9.26
CA ALA A 61 3.09 -5.35 -7.89
C ALA A 61 1.82 -4.93 -7.14
N LYS A 62 1.44 -3.65 -7.23
CA LYS A 62 0.20 -3.14 -6.65
C LYS A 62 -1.03 -3.84 -7.24
N GLY A 63 -1.04 -4.08 -8.55
CA GLY A 63 -2.11 -4.85 -9.20
C GLY A 63 -2.22 -6.29 -8.69
N ARG A 64 -1.09 -6.99 -8.49
CA ARG A 64 -1.10 -8.33 -7.88
C ARG A 64 -1.61 -8.32 -6.45
N LEU A 65 -1.20 -7.35 -5.65
CA LEU A 65 -1.67 -7.19 -4.26
C LEU A 65 -3.18 -6.92 -4.21
N THR A 66 -3.67 -5.97 -5.02
CA THR A 66 -5.11 -5.67 -5.13
C THR A 66 -5.92 -6.89 -5.58
N ARG A 67 -5.41 -7.64 -6.56
CA ARG A 67 -6.05 -8.88 -7.00
C ARG A 67 -6.16 -9.90 -5.86
N ALA A 68 -5.07 -10.16 -5.14
CA ALA A 68 -5.06 -11.11 -4.03
C ALA A 68 -6.02 -10.69 -2.89
N LEU A 69 -6.08 -9.40 -2.56
CA LEU A 69 -7.05 -8.86 -1.59
C LEU A 69 -8.49 -9.13 -2.04
N ALA A 70 -8.81 -8.86 -3.31
CA ALA A 70 -10.15 -9.06 -3.85
C ALA A 70 -10.52 -10.56 -3.92
N GLU A 71 -9.61 -11.43 -4.32
CA GLU A 71 -9.85 -12.89 -4.42
C GLU A 71 -9.98 -13.56 -3.05
N SER A 72 -9.25 -13.09 -2.03
CA SER A 72 -9.31 -13.66 -0.68
C SER A 72 -10.47 -13.16 0.18
N SER A 73 -11.17 -12.09 -0.26
CA SER A 73 -12.21 -11.42 0.55
C SER A 73 -11.72 -11.05 1.95
N ALA A 74 -10.46 -10.62 2.05
CA ALA A 74 -9.83 -10.31 3.33
C ALA A 74 -10.53 -9.13 4.02
N ASP A 75 -10.99 -9.34 5.25
CA ASP A 75 -11.50 -8.29 6.13
C ASP A 75 -10.36 -7.83 7.06
N LEU A 76 -9.77 -6.68 6.76
CA LEU A 76 -8.58 -6.16 7.43
C LEU A 76 -8.91 -4.84 8.10
N ALA A 77 -8.79 -4.80 9.42
CA ALA A 77 -9.12 -3.62 10.22
C ALA A 77 -7.91 -2.73 10.58
N ASP A 78 -6.68 -3.21 10.35
CA ASP A 78 -5.46 -2.49 10.70
C ASP A 78 -4.22 -3.01 9.96
N THR A 79 -3.10 -2.28 10.10
CA THR A 79 -1.80 -2.62 9.51
C THR A 79 -1.28 -3.98 9.98
N ALA A 80 -1.53 -4.38 11.23
CA ALA A 80 -1.02 -5.64 11.75
C ALA A 80 -1.75 -6.84 11.14
N GLN A 81 -3.07 -6.74 10.95
CA GLN A 81 -3.88 -7.71 10.21
C GLN A 81 -3.43 -7.80 8.77
N PHE A 82 -3.17 -6.67 8.12
CA PHE A 82 -2.64 -6.66 6.76
C PHE A 82 -1.29 -7.36 6.65
N VAL A 83 -0.34 -7.12 7.57
CA VAL A 83 0.98 -7.77 7.55
C VAL A 83 0.85 -9.30 7.68
N ARG A 84 -0.01 -9.78 8.60
CA ARG A 84 -0.28 -11.21 8.76
C ARG A 84 -0.87 -11.81 7.48
N TRP A 85 -1.94 -11.20 6.96
CA TRP A 85 -2.56 -11.65 5.72
C TRP A 85 -1.58 -11.64 4.54
N ALA A 86 -0.76 -10.59 4.41
CA ALA A 86 0.20 -10.44 3.34
C ALA A 86 1.25 -11.56 3.39
N SER A 87 1.75 -11.88 4.57
CA SER A 87 2.66 -13.01 4.79
C SER A 87 2.02 -14.33 4.37
N ASP A 88 0.79 -14.61 4.82
CA ASP A 88 0.06 -15.84 4.46
C ASP A 88 -0.22 -15.93 2.96
N ALA A 89 -0.44 -14.79 2.30
CA ALA A 89 -0.62 -14.67 0.86
C ALA A 89 0.71 -14.64 0.06
N GLY A 90 1.86 -14.82 0.71
CA GLY A 90 3.18 -14.91 0.07
C GLY A 90 3.80 -13.56 -0.32
N PHE A 91 3.35 -12.46 0.26
CA PHE A 91 3.94 -11.14 0.09
C PHE A 91 4.87 -10.79 1.26
N GLU A 92 6.05 -10.28 0.93
CA GLU A 92 6.96 -9.72 1.93
C GLU A 92 6.62 -8.25 2.18
N THR A 93 6.40 -7.88 3.44
CA THR A 93 6.02 -6.52 3.84
C THR A 93 6.84 -6.02 5.02
N ALA A 94 7.13 -4.72 5.03
CA ALA A 94 7.83 -4.03 6.11
C ALA A 94 7.08 -2.75 6.51
N PRO A 95 6.40 -2.72 7.67
CA PRO A 95 5.74 -1.52 8.18
C PRO A 95 6.76 -0.52 8.76
N ASP A 96 6.52 0.77 8.51
CA ASP A 96 7.24 1.92 9.08
C ASP A 96 6.26 3.08 9.27
N GLY A 97 5.69 3.20 10.48
CA GLY A 97 4.60 4.14 10.76
C GLY A 97 3.41 3.94 9.82
N ASP A 98 3.03 5.01 9.11
CA ASP A 98 1.96 5.00 8.11
C ASP A 98 2.44 4.54 6.72
N VAL A 99 3.69 4.07 6.57
CA VAL A 99 4.23 3.54 5.32
C VAL A 99 4.31 2.02 5.41
N MET A 100 3.75 1.36 4.40
CA MET A 100 3.85 -0.07 4.20
C MET A 100 4.72 -0.36 2.98
N THR A 101 5.89 -0.96 3.21
CA THR A 101 6.79 -1.34 2.11
C THR A 101 6.52 -2.76 1.65
N LEU A 102 6.07 -2.93 0.41
CA LEU A 102 5.99 -4.21 -0.29
C LEU A 102 7.35 -4.52 -0.94
N ILE A 103 7.97 -5.63 -0.53
CA ILE A 103 9.29 -6.04 -1.02
C ILE A 103 9.09 -7.13 -2.07
N LEU A 104 9.59 -6.90 -3.27
CA LEU A 104 9.62 -7.91 -4.33
C LEU A 104 10.94 -8.68 -4.27
N PRO A 105 10.91 -10.01 -4.51
CA PRO A 105 12.12 -10.82 -4.57
C PRO A 105 13.06 -10.36 -5.69
N PRO A 106 14.37 -10.67 -5.58
CA PRO A 106 15.30 -10.51 -6.69
C PRO A 106 14.84 -11.35 -7.87
N ARG A 107 15.13 -10.89 -9.09
CA ARG A 107 14.95 -11.69 -10.31
C ARG A 107 16.20 -12.51 -10.59
#